data_AF-A0A3N0AXE3-F1
#
_entry.id   AF-A0A3N0AXE3-F1
#
_cell.length_a   1.000
_cell.length_b   1.000
_cell.length_c   1.000
_cell.angle_alpha   90.00
_cell.angle_beta   90.00
_cell.angle_gamma   90.00
#
_symmetry.space_group_name_H-M   'P 1'
#
loop_
_entity.id
_entity.type
_entity.pdbx_description
1 polymer ?
#
loop_
_entity_poly.entity_id
_entity_poly.type
_entity_poly.pdbx_seq_one_letter_code
_entity_poly.pdbx_strand_id
1 'polypeptide(L)'
;MADEIKNEATEAVEETTEATATDAKAKKAKGGKKKLPIILGVVVVVIVAAGAGFWVWHEQPSFCNAICHTPMDASYETYATGNQDKWGNDITDENAKMAMMAYNHKVTDGTTCLECHVPNIGQQINEGIHWVTGSYEVEGVNKKGQTIPTERDLATLAEGVGYEDEEQFCLNDSCHHVTDDGTELKNRDDLIAATADLAEVRNPHKTQHGDVACSQCHKAHAQSVNYCTQCHSDAPVPEGWLTMSEAKQLHTVDAE
;
A
#
# COMPACT_ATOMS: atom_id res chain seq x y z
N MET A 1 55.92 25.98 -10.92
CA MET A 1 55.27 26.50 -9.70
C MET A 1 53.78 26.16 -9.85
N ALA A 2 53.33 24.91 -9.89
CA ALA A 2 53.66 23.75 -9.05
C ALA A 2 53.50 24.06 -7.56
N ASP A 3 52.46 23.44 -7.02
CA ASP A 3 52.27 22.97 -5.64
C ASP A 3 51.55 23.86 -4.62
N GLU A 4 50.81 23.12 -3.77
CA GLU A 4 50.04 23.50 -2.58
C GLU A 4 48.64 24.06 -2.90
N ILE A 5 47.50 23.45 -2.53
CA ILE A 5 47.15 22.78 -1.27
C ILE A 5 46.06 21.71 -1.56
N LYS A 6 46.39 20.44 -1.33
CA LYS A 6 45.45 19.35 -0.99
C LYS A 6 46.18 18.48 0.03
N ASN A 7 45.86 18.65 1.30
CA ASN A 7 46.32 17.75 2.35
C ASN A 7 45.36 17.87 3.52
N GLU A 8 44.65 16.78 3.82
CA GLU A 8 44.42 16.27 5.17
C GLU A 8 43.50 15.04 5.10
N ALA A 9 43.84 14.04 5.92
CA ALA A 9 43.19 12.74 6.12
C ALA A 9 43.62 11.57 5.21
N THR A 10 44.94 11.36 5.11
CA THR A 10 45.52 10.01 4.89
C THR A 10 46.72 9.80 5.82
N GLU A 11 46.48 9.12 6.93
CA GLU A 11 47.43 8.40 7.80
C GLU A 11 46.52 7.60 8.76
N ALA A 12 46.70 6.34 9.11
CA ALA A 12 47.78 5.37 9.00
C ALA A 12 47.07 3.98 9.12
N VAL A 13 47.63 2.79 8.88
CA VAL A 13 48.95 2.23 9.16
C VAL A 13 49.06 1.00 8.26
N GLU A 14 50.12 0.95 7.45
CA GLU A 14 50.61 -0.28 6.82
C GLU A 14 51.90 -0.64 7.57
N GLU A 15 51.86 -1.70 8.39
CA GLU A 15 53.04 -2.19 9.12
C GLU A 15 53.68 -3.34 8.31
N THR A 16 54.77 -2.98 7.64
CA THR A 16 56.01 -3.73 7.42
C THR A 16 55.97 -5.26 7.54
N THR A 17 56.26 -5.94 6.42
CA THR A 17 57.09 -7.15 6.44
C THR A 17 57.96 -7.23 5.18
N GLU A 18 59.28 -7.03 5.34
CA GLU A 18 60.28 -7.56 4.43
C GLU A 18 61.43 -8.14 5.25
N ALA A 19 61.64 -9.45 5.18
CA ALA A 19 62.94 -10.08 5.41
C ALA A 19 62.96 -11.55 4.95
N THR A 20 63.63 -11.73 3.81
CA THR A 20 64.56 -12.83 3.48
C THR A 20 64.03 -14.24 3.22
N ALA A 21 64.21 -14.65 1.96
CA ALA A 21 64.14 -16.00 1.45
C ALA A 21 65.32 -16.87 1.94
N THR A 22 65.05 -18.16 2.18
CA THR A 22 66.02 -19.24 1.99
C THR A 22 65.37 -20.40 1.23
N ASP A 23 66.07 -20.83 0.18
CA ASP A 23 65.72 -21.92 -0.74
C ASP A 23 65.50 -23.29 -0.06
N ALA A 24 64.49 -24.03 -0.49
CA ALA A 24 64.68 -25.37 -1.09
C ALA A 24 63.36 -26.07 -1.48
N LYS A 25 63.40 -26.62 -2.70
CA LYS A 25 62.52 -27.64 -3.32
C LYS A 25 61.15 -27.18 -3.84
N ALA A 26 61.20 -26.84 -5.13
CA ALA A 26 60.12 -27.06 -6.07
C ALA A 26 59.44 -28.44 -5.92
N LYS A 27 58.13 -28.42 -5.64
CA LYS A 27 57.18 -29.34 -6.25
C LYS A 27 56.09 -28.51 -6.92
N LYS A 28 56.14 -28.43 -8.25
CA LYS A 28 54.95 -28.09 -9.04
C LYS A 28 53.89 -29.16 -8.79
N ALA A 29 52.81 -28.82 -8.11
CA ALA A 29 51.55 -29.56 -8.18
C ALA A 29 50.48 -28.62 -8.78
N LYS A 30 50.14 -28.95 -10.01
CA LYS A 30 49.20 -28.31 -10.93
C LYS A 30 47.77 -28.55 -10.42
N GLY A 31 46.94 -27.53 -10.23
CA GLY A 31 45.48 -27.75 -10.11
C GLY A 31 44.66 -26.73 -9.32
N GLY A 32 44.49 -25.50 -9.82
CA GLY A 32 43.67 -24.47 -9.15
C GLY A 32 42.37 -24.06 -9.86
N LYS A 33 41.95 -24.73 -10.95
CA LYS A 33 40.79 -24.29 -11.77
C LYS A 33 39.49 -25.08 -11.55
N LYS A 34 39.47 -26.08 -10.65
CA LYS A 34 38.32 -27.00 -10.47
C LYS A 34 37.21 -26.47 -9.55
N LYS A 35 37.49 -25.46 -8.73
CA LYS A 35 36.49 -24.87 -7.81
C LYS A 35 35.73 -23.69 -8.40
N LEU A 36 36.29 -23.02 -9.41
CA LEU A 36 35.67 -21.87 -10.06
C LEU A 36 34.29 -22.17 -10.70
N PRO A 37 34.09 -23.27 -11.46
CA PRO A 37 32.76 -23.59 -11.99
C PRO A 37 31.76 -24.00 -10.91
N ILE A 38 32.24 -24.57 -9.79
CA ILE A 38 31.39 -24.92 -8.64
C ILE A 38 30.95 -23.65 -7.92
N ILE A 39 31.86 -22.70 -7.69
CA ILE A 39 31.54 -21.40 -7.07
C ILE A 39 30.55 -20.63 -7.95
N LEU A 40 30.79 -20.55 -9.25
CA LEU A 40 29.85 -19.93 -10.20
C LEU A 40 28.48 -20.62 -10.18
N GLY A 41 28.44 -21.95 -10.17
CA GLY A 41 27.19 -22.71 -10.05
C GLY A 41 26.44 -22.41 -8.76
N VAL A 42 27.14 -22.36 -7.62
CA VAL A 42 26.56 -22.01 -6.32
C VAL A 42 26.05 -20.56 -6.32
N VAL A 43 26.81 -19.60 -6.86
CA VAL A 43 26.39 -18.20 -6.97
C VAL A 43 25.12 -18.07 -7.80
N VAL A 44 25.04 -18.75 -8.95
CA VAL A 44 23.82 -18.75 -9.77
C VAL A 44 22.64 -19.33 -9.01
N VAL A 45 22.82 -20.47 -8.32
CA VAL A 45 21.74 -21.08 -7.51
C VAL A 45 21.28 -20.15 -6.39
N VAL A 46 22.20 -19.47 -5.70
CA VAL A 46 21.87 -18.51 -4.64
C VAL A 46 21.10 -17.33 -5.21
N ILE A 47 21.50 -16.78 -6.36
CA ILE A 47 20.78 -15.67 -7.01
C ILE A 47 19.37 -16.10 -7.41
N VAL A 48 19.20 -17.29 -7.99
CA VAL A 48 17.88 -17.79 -8.37
C VAL A 48 16.99 -18.02 -7.15
N ALA A 49 17.54 -18.62 -6.08
CA ALA A 49 16.80 -18.84 -4.84
C ALA A 49 16.42 -17.51 -4.15
N ALA A 50 17.34 -16.55 -4.11
CA ALA A 50 17.08 -15.22 -3.57
C ALA A 50 16.06 -14.45 -4.42
N GLY A 51 16.14 -14.54 -5.74
CA GLY A 51 15.19 -13.90 -6.66
C GLY A 51 13.78 -14.48 -6.51
N ALA A 52 13.64 -15.80 -6.43
CA ALA A 52 12.35 -16.45 -6.21
C ALA A 52 11.77 -16.15 -4.82
N GLY A 53 12.63 -16.15 -3.79
CA GLY A 53 12.22 -15.78 -2.43
C GLY A 53 11.79 -14.31 -2.33
N PHE A 54 12.54 -13.40 -2.96
CA PHE A 54 12.21 -11.98 -3.06
C PHE A 54 10.92 -11.76 -3.84
N TRP A 55 10.70 -12.50 -4.94
CA TRP A 55 9.47 -12.43 -5.74
C TRP A 55 8.22 -12.70 -4.89
N VAL A 56 8.23 -13.81 -4.16
CA VAL A 56 7.09 -14.16 -3.28
C VAL A 56 6.97 -13.19 -2.10
N TRP A 57 8.10 -12.72 -1.56
CA TRP A 57 8.10 -11.84 -0.41
C TRP A 57 7.62 -10.42 -0.72
N HIS A 58 7.94 -9.86 -1.89
CA HIS A 58 7.56 -8.48 -2.23
C HIS A 58 6.05 -8.28 -2.41
N GLU A 59 5.28 -9.36 -2.57
CA GLU A 59 3.82 -9.33 -2.66
C GLU A 59 3.14 -9.40 -1.29
N GLN A 60 3.89 -9.56 -0.20
CA GLN A 60 3.33 -9.73 1.13
C GLN A 60 3.03 -8.39 1.82
N PRO A 61 1.97 -8.29 2.65
CA PRO A 61 1.66 -7.08 3.42
C PRO A 61 2.83 -6.60 4.32
N SER A 62 3.67 -7.54 4.77
CA SER A 62 4.86 -7.23 5.57
C SER A 62 5.96 -6.53 4.78
N PHE A 63 6.02 -6.69 3.45
CA PHE A 63 6.93 -5.94 2.58
C PHE A 63 6.48 -4.48 2.46
N CYS A 64 5.17 -4.24 2.30
CA CYS A 64 4.61 -2.89 2.28
C CYS A 64 4.91 -2.13 3.57
N ASN A 65 4.93 -2.83 4.70
CA ASN A 65 5.42 -2.30 5.96
C ASN A 65 6.95 -2.10 5.87
N ALA A 66 7.74 -3.18 5.81
CA ALA A 66 9.18 -3.13 6.04
C ALA A 66 10.04 -2.42 4.97
N ILE A 67 9.58 -2.33 3.72
CA ILE A 67 10.37 -1.82 2.57
C ILE A 67 9.74 -0.59 1.92
N CYS A 68 8.41 -0.47 1.94
CA CYS A 68 7.70 0.72 1.46
C CYS A 68 7.36 1.72 2.59
N HIS A 69 8.10 1.69 3.69
CA HIS A 69 7.96 2.69 4.76
C HIS A 69 8.02 4.12 4.20
N THR A 70 7.04 4.91 4.60
CA THR A 70 6.79 6.29 4.17
C THR A 70 6.83 6.43 2.63
N PRO A 71 5.71 6.14 1.94
CA PRO A 71 4.45 6.86 2.18
C PRO A 71 3.27 5.99 2.63
N MET A 72 3.43 4.67 2.86
CA MET A 72 2.26 3.80 3.15
C MET A 72 1.92 3.69 4.65
N ASP A 73 2.73 4.24 5.55
CA ASP A 73 2.61 4.02 7.00
C ASP A 73 1.22 4.39 7.54
N ALA A 74 0.67 5.53 7.07
CA ALA A 74 -0.65 6.00 7.46
C ALA A 74 -1.76 5.00 7.10
N SER A 75 -1.71 4.42 5.90
CA SER A 75 -2.69 3.46 5.37
C SER A 75 -2.50 2.04 5.91
N TYR A 76 -1.25 1.63 6.16
CA TYR A 76 -0.93 0.32 6.70
C TYR A 76 -1.49 0.14 8.11
N GLU A 77 -1.38 1.14 8.98
CA GLU A 77 -1.92 1.06 10.35
C GLU A 77 -3.44 0.85 10.37
N THR A 78 -4.16 1.50 9.45
CA THR A 78 -5.61 1.34 9.31
C THR A 78 -5.95 -0.09 8.92
N TYR A 79 -5.22 -0.67 7.96
CA TYR A 79 -5.40 -2.04 7.53
C TYR A 79 -5.01 -3.04 8.63
N ALA A 80 -3.82 -2.90 9.20
CA ALA A 80 -3.23 -3.88 10.10
C ALA A 80 -4.02 -3.98 11.41
N THR A 81 -4.39 -2.85 12.00
CA THR A 81 -4.98 -2.81 13.35
C THR A 81 -6.37 -2.16 13.40
N GLY A 82 -6.67 -1.25 12.48
CA GLY A 82 -7.90 -0.44 12.53
C GLY A 82 -7.92 0.55 13.69
N ASN A 83 -6.89 0.59 14.54
CA ASN A 83 -6.86 1.47 15.72
C ASN A 83 -6.60 2.93 15.36
N GLN A 84 -6.40 3.22 14.07
CA GLN A 84 -6.13 4.55 13.57
C GLN A 84 -6.64 4.69 12.14
N ASP A 85 -7.08 5.89 11.76
CA ASP A 85 -7.28 6.26 10.35
C ASP A 85 -6.00 6.82 9.70
N LYS A 86 -6.04 7.07 8.38
CA LYS A 86 -4.92 7.66 7.65
C LYS A 86 -4.53 9.06 8.14
N TRP A 87 -5.46 9.77 8.79
CA TRP A 87 -5.26 11.12 9.33
C TRP A 87 -4.56 11.13 10.69
N GLY A 88 -4.30 9.97 11.31
CA GLY A 88 -3.64 9.91 12.60
C GLY A 88 -4.59 9.92 13.80
N ASN A 89 -5.91 9.84 13.59
CA ASN A 89 -6.88 9.80 14.67
C ASN A 89 -6.96 8.40 15.26
N ASP A 90 -6.91 8.28 16.59
CA ASP A 90 -7.08 7.00 17.27
C ASP A 90 -8.57 6.57 17.24
N ILE A 91 -8.80 5.31 16.91
CA ILE A 91 -10.13 4.69 16.82
C ILE A 91 -10.18 3.52 17.81
N THR A 92 -11.00 3.67 18.86
CA THR A 92 -11.14 2.65 19.90
C THR A 92 -12.43 1.84 19.78
N ASP A 93 -13.45 2.41 19.15
CA ASP A 93 -14.75 1.78 18.96
C ASP A 93 -14.71 0.79 17.79
N GLU A 94 -15.15 -0.46 18.01
CA GLU A 94 -15.05 -1.51 16.99
C GLU A 94 -15.92 -1.23 15.77
N ASN A 95 -17.11 -0.63 15.94
CA ASN A 95 -17.96 -0.28 14.80
C ASN A 95 -17.31 0.80 13.94
N ALA A 96 -16.64 1.77 14.56
CA ALA A 96 -15.82 2.75 13.84
C ALA A 96 -14.65 2.11 13.08
N LYS A 97 -14.00 1.06 13.62
CA LYS A 97 -12.96 0.32 12.88
C LYS A 97 -13.55 -0.38 11.67
N MET A 98 -14.69 -1.06 11.85
CA MET A 98 -15.41 -1.76 10.78
C MET A 98 -15.98 -0.82 9.71
N ALA A 99 -16.10 0.48 10.01
CA ALA A 99 -16.46 1.52 9.04
C ALA A 99 -15.30 1.89 8.09
N MET A 100 -14.08 1.38 8.30
CA MET A 100 -12.96 1.52 7.37
C MET A 100 -12.86 0.28 6.49
N MET A 101 -13.02 0.40 5.17
CA MET A 101 -13.11 -0.79 4.30
C MET A 101 -11.83 -1.64 4.35
N ALA A 102 -10.64 -1.02 4.42
CA ALA A 102 -9.39 -1.78 4.43
C ALA A 102 -9.28 -2.68 5.68
N TYR A 103 -9.72 -2.19 6.84
CA TYR A 103 -9.78 -3.00 8.06
C TYR A 103 -10.87 -4.06 7.95
N ASN A 104 -12.07 -3.66 7.53
CA ASN A 104 -13.23 -4.54 7.38
C ASN A 104 -12.91 -5.73 6.46
N HIS A 105 -12.55 -5.48 5.19
CA HIS A 105 -12.25 -6.52 4.20
C HIS A 105 -11.11 -7.44 4.62
N LYS A 106 -10.13 -6.94 5.39
CA LYS A 106 -9.10 -7.79 5.98
C LYS A 106 -9.69 -8.75 7.02
N VAL A 107 -10.51 -8.27 7.94
CA VAL A 107 -11.00 -9.10 9.06
C VAL A 107 -12.17 -10.00 8.67
N THR A 108 -12.98 -9.60 7.67
CA THR A 108 -14.10 -10.38 7.15
C THR A 108 -13.67 -11.39 6.10
N ASP A 109 -12.84 -10.95 5.14
CA ASP A 109 -12.57 -11.72 3.91
C ASP A 109 -11.10 -12.12 3.78
N GLY A 110 -10.22 -11.65 4.69
CA GLY A 110 -8.78 -11.89 4.58
C GLY A 110 -8.11 -11.10 3.47
N THR A 111 -8.79 -10.09 2.92
CA THR A 111 -8.33 -9.31 1.77
C THR A 111 -6.97 -8.67 2.08
N THR A 112 -6.06 -8.70 1.11
CA THR A 112 -4.71 -8.12 1.24
C THR A 112 -4.56 -6.82 0.44
N CYS A 113 -3.49 -6.05 0.71
CA CYS A 113 -3.26 -4.77 0.04
C CYS A 113 -3.27 -4.89 -1.50
N LEU A 114 -2.66 -5.95 -2.05
CA LEU A 114 -2.50 -6.12 -3.50
C LEU A 114 -3.74 -6.67 -4.20
N GLU A 115 -4.75 -7.12 -3.47
CA GLU A 115 -6.04 -7.49 -4.07
C GLU A 115 -6.86 -6.24 -4.42
N CYS A 116 -6.65 -5.13 -3.70
CA CYS A 116 -7.19 -3.82 -4.05
C CYS A 116 -6.22 -2.98 -4.90
N HIS A 117 -4.93 -3.02 -4.57
CA HIS A 117 -3.87 -2.27 -5.26
C HIS A 117 -3.09 -3.18 -6.21
N VAL A 118 -3.76 -3.77 -7.18
CA VAL A 118 -3.09 -4.61 -8.18
C VAL A 118 -2.14 -3.75 -9.01
N PRO A 119 -0.83 -3.99 -8.96
CA PRO A 119 0.14 -3.15 -9.62
C PRO A 119 0.33 -3.60 -11.07
N ASN A 120 0.04 -2.73 -12.04
CA ASN A 120 0.34 -3.05 -13.43
C ASN A 120 1.86 -2.98 -13.69
N ILE A 121 2.40 -3.81 -14.58
CA ILE A 121 3.87 -3.93 -14.79
C ILE A 121 4.51 -2.58 -15.17
N GLY A 122 3.78 -1.73 -15.89
CA GLY A 122 4.26 -0.38 -16.26
C GLY A 122 4.35 0.57 -15.06
N GLN A 123 3.38 0.49 -14.16
CA GLN A 123 3.32 1.23 -12.89
C GLN A 123 4.44 0.77 -11.95
N GLN A 124 4.73 -0.53 -11.86
CA GLN A 124 5.80 -1.05 -10.99
C GLN A 124 7.19 -0.49 -11.32
N ILE A 125 7.49 -0.23 -12.60
CA ILE A 125 8.77 0.39 -13.00
C ILE A 125 8.84 1.84 -12.50
N ASN A 126 7.75 2.59 -12.66
CA ASN A 126 7.69 3.98 -12.19
C ASN A 126 7.69 4.05 -10.66
N GLU A 127 6.94 3.18 -9.98
CA GLU A 127 6.94 3.06 -8.51
C GLU A 127 8.34 2.78 -7.96
N GLY A 128 9.11 1.91 -8.61
CA GLY A 128 10.51 1.67 -8.25
C GLY A 128 11.40 2.91 -8.39
N ILE A 129 11.18 3.73 -9.41
CA ILE A 129 11.90 5.01 -9.60
C ILE A 129 11.47 6.02 -8.52
N HIS A 130 10.17 6.15 -8.26
CA HIS A 130 9.64 7.02 -7.20
C HIS A 130 10.18 6.61 -5.83
N TRP A 131 10.32 5.30 -5.57
CA TRP A 131 10.89 4.78 -4.34
C TRP A 131 12.37 5.15 -4.17
N VAL A 132 13.20 4.96 -5.20
CA VAL A 132 14.63 5.34 -5.15
C VAL A 132 14.81 6.85 -5.05
N THR A 133 13.94 7.63 -5.69
CA THR A 133 14.07 9.10 -5.76
C THR A 133 13.33 9.84 -4.64
N GLY A 134 12.45 9.16 -3.90
CA GLY A 134 11.56 9.77 -2.90
C GLY A 134 10.49 10.69 -3.48
N SER A 135 10.20 10.61 -4.78
CA SER A 135 9.30 11.54 -5.48
C SER A 135 7.84 11.08 -5.48
N TYR A 136 7.26 10.91 -4.30
CA TYR A 136 5.86 10.47 -4.15
C TYR A 136 4.88 11.64 -4.25
N GLU A 137 3.67 11.37 -4.76
CA GLU A 137 2.53 12.27 -4.63
C GLU A 137 1.89 12.07 -3.25
N VAL A 138 1.81 13.16 -2.48
CA VAL A 138 1.39 13.14 -1.08
C VAL A 138 0.36 14.23 -0.83
N GLU A 139 -0.61 13.94 0.03
CA GLU A 139 -1.60 14.92 0.50
C GLU A 139 -1.01 15.83 1.59
N GLY A 140 0.02 15.34 2.29
CA GLY A 140 0.73 16.03 3.36
C GLY A 140 1.12 15.08 4.48
N VAL A 141 1.21 15.58 5.70
CA VAL A 141 1.57 14.79 6.88
C VAL A 141 0.42 14.77 7.89
N ASN A 142 0.19 13.59 8.48
CA ASN A 142 -0.88 13.36 9.45
C ASN A 142 -0.47 13.78 10.89
N LYS A 143 -1.40 13.69 11.84
CA LYS A 143 -1.17 14.06 13.26
C LYS A 143 -0.01 13.35 13.94
N LYS A 144 0.44 12.21 13.40
CA LYS A 144 1.52 11.40 13.94
C LYS A 144 2.83 11.57 13.19
N GLY A 145 2.92 12.53 12.27
CA GLY A 145 4.12 12.77 11.48
C GLY A 145 4.32 11.79 10.33
N GLN A 146 3.28 11.05 9.94
CA GLN A 146 3.33 10.09 8.83
C GLN A 146 2.89 10.77 7.53
N THR A 147 3.64 10.56 6.45
CA THR A 147 3.25 11.00 5.10
C THR A 147 1.97 10.29 4.67
N ILE A 148 1.04 11.05 4.10
CA ILE A 148 -0.22 10.56 3.54
C ILE A 148 -0.06 10.53 2.02
N PRO A 149 -0.10 9.35 1.37
CA PRO A 149 -0.05 9.27 -0.08
C PRO A 149 -1.37 9.77 -0.66
N THR A 150 -1.34 10.35 -1.85
CA THR A 150 -2.56 10.66 -2.59
C THR A 150 -3.35 9.38 -2.86
N GLU A 151 -4.66 9.43 -2.59
CA GLU A 151 -5.55 8.30 -2.88
C GLU A 151 -5.62 8.04 -4.40
N ARG A 152 -5.57 6.76 -4.78
CA ARG A 152 -5.87 6.37 -6.16
C ARG A 152 -7.37 6.48 -6.41
N ASP A 153 -7.75 7.05 -7.54
CA ASP A 153 -9.14 7.02 -7.99
C ASP A 153 -9.59 5.58 -8.33
N LEU A 154 -10.90 5.36 -8.29
CA LEU A 154 -11.48 4.03 -8.52
C LEU A 154 -11.26 3.54 -9.95
N ALA A 155 -11.21 4.43 -10.94
CA ALA A 155 -10.94 4.04 -12.33
C ALA A 155 -9.55 3.42 -12.48
N THR A 156 -8.52 4.00 -11.84
CA THR A 156 -7.16 3.47 -11.81
C THR A 156 -7.10 2.11 -11.10
N LEU A 157 -7.85 1.95 -10.01
CA LEU A 157 -7.93 0.69 -9.28
C LEU A 157 -8.67 -0.39 -10.09
N ALA A 158 -9.76 -0.02 -10.76
CA ALA A 158 -10.53 -0.86 -11.68
C ALA A 158 -9.64 -1.36 -12.83
N GLU A 159 -8.88 -0.47 -13.47
CA GLU A 159 -7.94 -0.83 -14.53
C GLU A 159 -6.88 -1.83 -14.02
N GLY A 160 -6.39 -1.63 -12.80
CA GLY A 160 -5.41 -2.51 -12.16
C GLY A 160 -5.90 -3.96 -12.03
N VAL A 161 -7.19 -4.16 -11.71
CA VAL A 161 -7.82 -5.49 -11.63
C VAL A 161 -8.40 -5.97 -12.98
N GLY A 162 -8.33 -5.15 -14.03
CA GLY A 162 -8.74 -5.50 -15.39
C GLY A 162 -10.18 -5.11 -15.78
N TYR A 163 -10.79 -4.16 -15.08
CA TYR A 163 -12.11 -3.62 -15.39
C TYR A 163 -12.03 -2.25 -16.07
N GLU A 164 -12.97 -1.98 -16.99
CA GLU A 164 -13.08 -0.67 -17.66
C GLU A 164 -14.01 0.30 -16.92
N ASP A 165 -14.86 -0.22 -16.04
CA ASP A 165 -15.84 0.54 -15.25
C ASP A 165 -15.42 0.56 -13.77
N GLU A 166 -15.42 1.75 -13.17
CA GLU A 166 -15.08 1.95 -11.77
C GLU A 166 -16.07 1.25 -10.82
N GLU A 167 -17.33 1.06 -11.22
CA GLU A 167 -18.31 0.31 -10.42
C GLU A 167 -17.89 -1.15 -10.27
N GLN A 168 -17.29 -1.74 -11.32
CA GLN A 168 -16.85 -3.13 -11.32
C GLN A 168 -15.67 -3.38 -10.37
N PHE A 169 -14.95 -2.35 -9.94
CA PHE A 169 -13.96 -2.50 -8.88
C PHE A 169 -14.59 -3.01 -7.58
N CYS A 170 -15.75 -2.47 -7.22
CA CYS A 170 -16.48 -2.87 -6.02
C CYS A 170 -17.50 -3.97 -6.30
N LEU A 171 -18.21 -3.88 -7.42
CA LEU A 171 -19.38 -4.69 -7.77
C LEU A 171 -19.06 -5.65 -8.91
N ASN A 172 -18.53 -6.82 -8.57
CA ASN A 172 -18.14 -7.86 -9.53
C ASN A 172 -18.38 -9.26 -8.94
N ASP A 173 -18.25 -10.30 -9.76
CA ASP A 173 -18.51 -11.70 -9.35
C ASP A 173 -17.72 -12.18 -8.10
N SER A 174 -16.66 -11.48 -7.70
CA SER A 174 -15.85 -11.78 -6.51
C SER A 174 -16.17 -10.85 -5.32
N CYS A 175 -16.67 -9.63 -5.55
CA CYS A 175 -16.84 -8.58 -4.55
C CYS A 175 -18.22 -7.91 -4.66
N HIS A 176 -18.96 -7.79 -3.56
CA HIS A 176 -20.33 -7.24 -3.50
C HIS A 176 -21.34 -7.81 -4.52
N HIS A 177 -21.20 -9.04 -5.01
CA HIS A 177 -22.13 -9.66 -5.98
C HIS A 177 -23.42 -10.22 -5.37
N VAL A 178 -23.55 -10.23 -4.04
CA VAL A 178 -24.70 -10.86 -3.37
C VAL A 178 -24.98 -10.18 -2.04
N THR A 179 -26.26 -10.01 -1.72
CA THR A 179 -26.75 -9.54 -0.41
C THR A 179 -26.82 -10.69 0.61
N ASP A 180 -27.00 -10.35 1.89
CA ASP A 180 -27.13 -11.33 2.97
C ASP A 180 -28.29 -12.33 2.78
N ASP A 181 -29.35 -11.93 2.07
CA ASP A 181 -30.50 -12.78 1.76
C ASP A 181 -30.34 -13.62 0.47
N GLY A 182 -29.17 -13.53 -0.18
CA GLY A 182 -28.82 -14.32 -1.36
C GLY A 182 -29.24 -13.68 -2.69
N THR A 183 -29.66 -12.42 -2.70
CA THR A 183 -29.99 -11.68 -3.94
C THR A 183 -28.73 -11.32 -4.69
N GLU A 184 -28.61 -11.77 -5.95
CA GLU A 184 -27.49 -11.41 -6.83
C GLU A 184 -27.51 -9.91 -7.19
N LEU A 185 -26.35 -9.27 -7.17
CA LEU A 185 -26.11 -7.89 -7.57
C LEU A 185 -25.13 -7.87 -8.76
N LYS A 186 -25.59 -7.38 -9.91
CA LYS A 186 -24.77 -7.34 -11.15
C LYS A 186 -24.40 -5.93 -11.59
N ASN A 187 -25.14 -4.94 -11.09
CA ASN A 187 -24.99 -3.54 -11.44
C ASN A 187 -25.61 -2.67 -10.34
N ARG A 188 -25.45 -1.36 -10.47
CA ARG A 188 -25.98 -0.40 -9.49
C ARG A 188 -27.50 -0.40 -9.37
N ASP A 189 -28.26 -0.72 -10.42
CA ASP A 189 -29.72 -0.82 -10.32
C ASP A 189 -30.14 -1.97 -9.39
N ASP A 190 -29.42 -3.10 -9.41
CA ASP A 190 -29.64 -4.20 -8.47
C ASP A 190 -29.35 -3.76 -7.04
N LEU A 191 -28.27 -3.01 -6.81
CA LEU A 191 -27.94 -2.44 -5.49
C LEU A 191 -29.01 -1.46 -4.99
N ILE A 192 -29.54 -0.62 -5.88
CA ILE A 192 -30.64 0.31 -5.57
C ILE A 192 -31.90 -0.48 -5.18
N ALA A 193 -32.21 -1.54 -5.92
CA ALA A 193 -33.35 -2.41 -5.62
C ALA A 193 -33.18 -3.15 -4.29
N ALA A 194 -31.98 -3.67 -4.02
CA ALA A 194 -31.64 -4.36 -2.78
C ALA A 194 -31.71 -3.46 -1.54
N THR A 195 -31.56 -2.15 -1.72
CA THR A 195 -31.61 -1.16 -0.63
C THR A 195 -32.88 -0.29 -0.68
N ALA A 196 -33.94 -0.80 -1.30
CA ALA A 196 -35.20 -0.08 -1.47
C ALA A 196 -35.92 0.22 -0.15
N ASP A 197 -35.65 -0.56 0.91
CA ASP A 197 -36.15 -0.33 2.27
C ASP A 197 -35.66 1.00 2.87
N LEU A 198 -34.44 1.43 2.51
CA LEU A 198 -33.90 2.73 2.91
C LEU A 198 -34.63 3.91 2.26
N ALA A 199 -35.50 3.68 1.27
CA ALA A 199 -36.19 4.74 0.54
C ALA A 199 -37.20 5.52 1.40
N GLU A 200 -37.65 4.98 2.55
CA GLU A 200 -38.55 5.70 3.46
C GLU A 200 -37.92 6.97 4.03
N VAL A 201 -36.60 6.96 4.24
CA VAL A 201 -35.84 8.14 4.67
C VAL A 201 -35.05 8.69 3.49
N ARG A 202 -34.08 7.92 3.00
CA ARG A 202 -33.24 8.24 1.84
C ARG A 202 -32.38 7.02 1.48
N ASN A 203 -32.61 6.44 0.31
CA ASN A 203 -31.69 5.43 -0.24
C ASN A 203 -30.42 6.14 -0.78
N PRO A 204 -29.23 5.90 -0.17
CA PRO A 204 -27.98 6.54 -0.57
C PRO A 204 -27.38 5.97 -1.87
N HIS A 205 -27.81 4.80 -2.32
CA HIS A 205 -27.35 4.18 -3.56
C HIS A 205 -28.12 4.68 -4.77
N LYS A 206 -29.34 5.19 -4.56
CA LYS A 206 -30.13 5.78 -5.63
C LYS A 206 -29.53 7.12 -6.05
N THR A 207 -29.33 7.28 -7.35
CA THR A 207 -28.70 8.47 -7.94
C THR A 207 -29.69 9.63 -8.05
N GLN A 208 -29.76 10.53 -7.06
CA GLN A 208 -30.61 11.75 -7.16
C GLN A 208 -29.87 12.99 -7.66
N HIS A 209 -28.53 12.96 -7.71
CA HIS A 209 -27.67 14.12 -7.98
C HIS A 209 -26.62 13.86 -9.08
N GLY A 210 -26.88 12.92 -9.98
CA GLY A 210 -25.89 12.41 -10.92
C GLY A 210 -24.97 11.37 -10.27
N ASP A 211 -24.09 10.78 -11.07
CA ASP A 211 -23.28 9.64 -10.64
C ASP A 211 -22.34 10.02 -9.50
N VAL A 212 -22.35 9.18 -8.46
CA VAL A 212 -21.52 9.36 -7.27
C VAL A 212 -20.72 8.08 -7.08
N ALA A 213 -19.40 8.19 -7.20
CA ALA A 213 -18.47 7.10 -6.98
C ALA A 213 -18.63 6.49 -5.58
N CYS A 214 -18.46 5.17 -5.46
CA CYS A 214 -18.55 4.44 -4.18
C CYS A 214 -17.62 5.04 -3.12
N SER A 215 -16.42 5.44 -3.52
CA SER A 215 -15.39 6.03 -2.67
C SER A 215 -15.78 7.37 -2.07
N GLN A 216 -16.81 8.03 -2.58
CA GLN A 216 -17.29 9.29 -2.01
C GLN A 216 -17.83 9.10 -0.59
N CYS A 217 -18.49 7.97 -0.33
CA CYS A 217 -19.03 7.60 0.97
C CYS A 217 -18.18 6.54 1.68
N HIS A 218 -17.83 5.47 0.96
CA HIS A 218 -17.11 4.33 1.50
C HIS A 218 -15.60 4.60 1.46
N LYS A 219 -14.98 4.79 2.63
CA LYS A 219 -13.57 5.15 2.75
C LYS A 219 -12.72 3.92 3.08
N ALA A 220 -11.63 3.75 2.35
CA ALA A 220 -10.75 2.58 2.53
C ALA A 220 -9.93 2.69 3.82
N HIS A 221 -9.14 3.76 3.93
CA HIS A 221 -8.18 3.99 5.02
C HIS A 221 -8.63 5.09 5.99
N ALA A 222 -9.92 5.35 6.08
CA ALA A 222 -10.51 6.23 7.09
C ALA A 222 -11.94 5.78 7.37
N GLN A 223 -12.54 6.27 8.46
CA GLN A 223 -13.96 5.99 8.73
C GLN A 223 -14.80 6.47 7.55
N SER A 224 -15.71 5.60 7.09
CA SER A 224 -16.65 5.95 6.03
C SER A 224 -17.58 7.08 6.47
N VAL A 225 -17.98 7.89 5.49
CA VAL A 225 -18.70 9.14 5.73
C VAL A 225 -19.99 9.13 4.94
N ASN A 226 -21.13 9.37 5.59
CA ASN A 226 -22.36 9.57 4.82
C ASN A 226 -22.35 10.97 4.19
N TYR A 227 -21.97 11.03 2.91
CA TYR A 227 -21.88 12.26 2.14
C TYR A 227 -23.18 13.08 2.12
N CYS A 228 -24.34 12.42 2.18
CA CYS A 228 -25.65 13.09 2.17
C CYS A 228 -25.80 14.10 3.32
N THR A 229 -25.15 13.82 4.46
CA THR A 229 -25.18 14.69 5.65
C THR A 229 -24.54 16.05 5.43
N GLN A 230 -23.84 16.27 4.31
CA GLN A 230 -23.39 17.60 3.89
C GLN A 230 -24.56 18.59 3.81
N CYS A 231 -25.72 18.13 3.34
CA CYS A 231 -26.89 18.96 3.08
C CYS A 231 -28.17 18.45 3.77
N HIS A 232 -28.24 17.16 4.08
CA HIS A 232 -29.43 16.49 4.62
C HIS A 232 -29.16 16.04 6.06
N SER A 233 -29.61 16.84 7.03
CA SER A 233 -29.46 16.51 8.46
C SER A 233 -30.28 15.30 8.90
N ASP A 234 -31.25 14.90 8.10
CA ASP A 234 -32.10 13.72 8.25
C ASP A 234 -31.49 12.46 7.61
N ALA A 235 -30.36 12.58 6.90
CA ALA A 235 -29.73 11.42 6.29
C ALA A 235 -29.21 10.44 7.38
N PRO A 236 -29.58 9.16 7.32
CA PRO A 236 -29.20 8.19 8.33
C PRO A 236 -27.70 7.90 8.25
N VAL A 237 -26.98 8.04 9.36
CA VAL A 237 -25.56 7.68 9.45
C VAL A 237 -25.46 6.26 10.01
N PRO A 238 -24.87 5.29 9.28
CA PRO A 238 -24.66 3.95 9.81
C PRO A 238 -23.81 3.97 11.10
N GLU A 239 -23.94 2.93 11.92
CA GLU A 239 -23.13 2.82 13.13
C GLU A 239 -21.63 2.79 12.79
N GLY A 240 -20.83 3.55 13.54
CA GLY A 240 -19.38 3.71 13.30
C GLY A 240 -19.00 4.68 12.17
N TRP A 241 -19.95 5.08 11.33
CA TRP A 241 -19.72 6.07 10.27
C TRP A 241 -19.80 7.50 10.78
N LEU A 242 -19.26 8.43 9.99
CA LEU A 242 -19.24 9.85 10.30
C LEU A 242 -20.24 10.63 9.45
N THR A 243 -20.74 11.74 10.00
CA THR A 243 -21.25 12.84 9.20
C THR A 243 -20.11 13.58 8.49
N MET A 244 -20.44 14.33 7.43
CA MET A 244 -19.48 15.20 6.74
C MET A 244 -18.89 16.27 7.66
N SER A 245 -19.66 16.75 8.65
CA SER A 245 -19.18 17.73 9.63
C SER A 245 -18.14 17.12 10.57
N GLU A 246 -18.39 15.90 11.07
CA GLU A 246 -17.43 15.18 11.94
C GLU A 246 -16.17 14.82 11.16
N ALA A 247 -16.30 14.28 9.94
CA ALA A 247 -15.17 13.97 9.08
C ALA A 247 -14.27 15.20 8.87
N LYS A 248 -14.86 16.37 8.56
CA LYS A 248 -14.10 17.61 8.39
C LYS A 248 -13.34 18.04 9.64
N GLN A 249 -13.83 17.74 10.84
CA GLN A 249 -13.14 18.06 12.09
C GLN A 249 -11.95 17.12 12.35
N LEU A 250 -12.04 15.88 11.85
CA LEU A 250 -11.01 14.86 11.98
C LEU A 250 -9.94 14.94 10.90
N HIS A 251 -10.29 15.47 9.72
CA HIS A 251 -9.37 15.70 8.60
C HIS A 251 -8.36 16.79 8.96
N THR A 252 -7.20 16.36 9.40
CA THR A 252 -6.07 17.21 9.72
C THR A 252 -4.88 16.79 8.88
N VAL A 253 -4.43 17.71 8.03
CA VAL A 253 -3.25 17.56 7.20
C VAL A 253 -2.40 18.78 7.45
N ASP A 254 -1.19 18.57 7.96
CA ASP A 254 -0.19 19.62 8.01
C ASP A 254 0.50 19.68 6.65
N ALA A 255 0.55 20.88 6.07
CA ALA A 255 1.33 21.11 4.84
C ALA A 255 2.82 21.09 5.21
N GLU A 256 3.60 20.27 4.49
CA GLU A 256 5.06 20.26 4.58
C GLU A 256 5.68 21.59 4.12
#